data_AF-A0A0A0M8L0-F1
#
_entry.id   AF-A0A0A0M8L0-F1
#
_cell.length_a   1.000
_cell.length_b   1.000
_cell.length_c   1.000
_cell.angle_alpha   90.00
_cell.angle_beta   90.00
_cell.angle_gamma   90.00
#
_symmetry.space_group_name_H-M   'P 1'
#
loop_
_entity.id
_entity.type
_entity.pdbx_description
1 polymer ?
#
loop_
_entity_poly.entity_id
_entity_poly.type
_entity_poly.pdbx_seq_one_letter_code
_entity_poly.pdbx_strand_id
1 'polypeptide(L)'
;MHIAPVALANSDGLVDTVYGGDLRGNVWKFDLGDASSTEWEVAFGGEPLFTAMRGGARQPVAGAIEVSRGPVGGVTLFFGTGRYFAHGDNENTAVQTLYSIWDGPGAARISGGRDALVAQTISAGVTSNGHATRNVSRNPVSYATHRGWYVDLLVNDSAQGERFIGEPRLQSGKVIFPTYVPGQAVCSAGGGTNWQYALDLLTGGAAMSGVSLDPAGDSPVCSGADCGGISLNKGGDTSAPVKTVDVFVPKPLRPGVGGGGGVCTPGDEDCSVDELLGASKCTFVLHTPGADPLYLPRPCGRQSWRQVR
;
A
#
# COMPACT_ATOMS: atom_id res chain seq x y z
N MET A 1 5.59 -16.94 9.20
CA MET A 1 6.72 -16.02 8.97
C MET A 1 6.67 -15.70 7.49
N HIS A 2 6.51 -14.41 7.14
CA HIS A 2 6.60 -13.97 5.75
C HIS A 2 8.05 -13.53 5.50
N ILE A 3 8.59 -13.94 4.35
CA ILE A 3 9.93 -13.58 3.91
C ILE A 3 9.85 -12.90 2.54
N ALA A 4 10.78 -11.99 2.29
CA ALA A 4 10.94 -11.30 1.02
C ALA A 4 12.35 -11.57 0.48
N PRO A 5 12.52 -12.52 -0.45
CA PRO A 5 13.79 -12.80 -1.10
C PRO A 5 14.10 -11.75 -2.18
N VAL A 6 15.35 -11.33 -2.27
CA VAL A 6 15.85 -10.32 -3.21
C VAL A 6 17.21 -10.75 -3.76
N ALA A 7 17.43 -10.48 -5.04
CA ALA A 7 18.75 -10.52 -5.68
C ALA A 7 19.32 -9.09 -5.70
N LEU A 8 20.24 -8.77 -4.79
CA LEU A 8 20.71 -7.42 -4.48
C LEU A 8 22.21 -7.22 -4.74
N ALA A 9 23.03 -8.21 -4.44
CA ALA A 9 24.49 -8.14 -4.35
C ALA A 9 25.20 -8.49 -5.66
N ASN A 10 24.72 -9.49 -6.41
CA ASN A 10 25.33 -9.90 -7.67
C ASN A 10 24.25 -10.09 -8.76
N SER A 11 24.45 -9.50 -9.94
CA SER A 11 23.44 -9.51 -11.01
C SER A 11 23.31 -10.88 -11.73
N ASP A 12 23.49 -11.98 -11.00
CA ASP A 12 23.36 -13.36 -11.49
C ASP A 12 21.90 -13.86 -11.46
N GLY A 13 21.00 -13.09 -10.84
CA GLY A 13 19.57 -13.40 -10.74
C GLY A 13 19.24 -14.41 -9.65
N LEU A 14 20.19 -14.78 -8.81
CA LEU A 14 19.99 -15.62 -7.64
C LEU A 14 19.66 -14.76 -6.42
N VAL A 15 18.89 -15.32 -5.50
CA VAL A 15 18.56 -14.66 -4.23
C VAL A 15 19.80 -14.67 -3.35
N ASP A 16 20.24 -13.47 -2.96
CA ASP A 16 21.40 -13.26 -2.09
C ASP A 16 21.02 -12.56 -0.78
N THR A 17 19.80 -12.03 -0.68
CA THR A 17 19.32 -11.32 0.50
C THR A 17 17.89 -11.73 0.79
N VAL A 18 17.60 -12.06 2.05
CA VAL A 18 16.23 -12.33 2.49
C VAL A 18 15.86 -11.37 3.60
N TYR A 19 14.67 -10.79 3.55
CA TYR A 19 14.11 -10.00 4.64
C TYR A 19 12.95 -10.74 5.30
N GLY A 20 12.75 -10.56 6.61
CA GLY A 20 11.67 -11.23 7.33
C GLY A 20 11.21 -10.49 8.58
N GLY A 21 9.91 -10.48 8.83
CA GLY A 21 9.31 -9.89 10.02
C GLY A 21 9.05 -10.93 11.12
N ASP A 22 9.03 -10.49 12.39
CA ASP A 22 8.64 -11.32 13.52
C ASP A 22 7.56 -10.70 14.43
N LEU A 23 7.03 -11.52 15.35
CA LEU A 23 6.00 -11.09 16.31
C LEU A 23 6.51 -10.17 17.42
N ARG A 24 7.83 -9.97 17.51
CA ARG A 24 8.48 -9.00 18.41
C ARG A 24 8.77 -7.68 17.70
N GLY A 25 8.26 -7.50 16.48
CA GLY A 25 8.39 -6.27 15.71
C GLY A 25 9.75 -6.08 15.06
N ASN A 26 10.59 -7.11 15.01
CA ASN A 26 11.86 -7.01 14.31
C ASN A 26 11.65 -7.26 12.82
N VAL A 27 12.37 -6.50 12.01
CA VAL A 27 12.59 -6.77 10.59
C VAL A 27 14.05 -7.17 10.43
N TRP A 28 14.24 -8.42 10.02
CA TRP A 28 15.53 -9.07 9.85
C TRP A 28 16.02 -8.96 8.41
N LYS A 29 17.34 -8.97 8.26
CA LYS A 29 18.04 -9.17 6.99
C LYS A 29 18.94 -10.38 7.15
N PHE A 30 18.86 -11.29 6.20
CA PHE A 30 19.72 -12.48 6.10
C PHE A 30 20.60 -12.30 4.87
N ASP A 31 21.90 -12.46 5.05
CA ASP A 31 22.90 -12.40 3.98
C ASP A 31 23.17 -13.82 3.49
N LEU A 32 22.79 -14.09 2.24
CA LEU A 32 22.97 -15.36 1.54
C LEU A 32 23.93 -15.19 0.35
N GLY A 33 24.66 -14.08 0.28
CA GLY A 33 25.48 -13.71 -0.88
C GLY A 33 26.78 -14.51 -1.01
N ASP A 34 27.20 -15.22 0.04
CA ASP A 34 28.37 -16.11 -0.04
C ASP A 34 28.04 -17.40 -0.82
N ALA A 35 29.00 -17.86 -1.61
CA ALA A 35 28.89 -19.09 -2.39
C ALA A 35 28.78 -20.35 -1.50
N SER A 36 29.30 -20.28 -0.27
CA SER A 36 29.17 -21.32 0.74
C SER A 36 27.98 -21.03 1.66
N SER A 37 27.02 -21.95 1.70
CA SER A 37 25.87 -21.85 2.59
C SER A 37 26.22 -21.90 4.08
N THR A 38 27.47 -22.20 4.44
CA THR A 38 27.97 -22.16 5.83
C THR A 38 28.27 -20.75 6.30
N GLU A 39 28.51 -19.82 5.37
CA GLU A 39 28.81 -18.42 5.64
C GLU A 39 27.55 -17.54 5.60
N TRP A 40 26.38 -18.14 5.33
CA TRP A 40 25.10 -17.45 5.40
C TRP A 40 24.78 -17.05 6.83
N GLU A 41 24.41 -15.79 7.02
CA GLU A 41 24.25 -15.24 8.36
C GLU A 41 23.07 -14.28 8.49
N VAL A 42 22.69 -14.01 9.74
CA VAL A 42 21.84 -12.85 10.04
C VAL A 42 22.73 -11.62 9.98
N ALA A 43 22.39 -10.68 9.10
CA ALA A 43 23.17 -9.48 8.90
C ALA A 43 23.29 -8.64 10.19
N PHE A 44 24.20 -7.67 10.17
CA PHE A 44 24.44 -6.75 11.29
C PHE A 44 24.84 -7.45 12.60
N GLY A 45 25.52 -8.61 12.49
CA GLY A 45 26.00 -9.36 13.65
C GLY A 45 24.86 -9.97 14.49
N GLY A 46 23.76 -10.38 13.85
CA GLY A 46 22.61 -10.95 14.54
C GLY A 46 21.61 -9.92 15.08
N GLU A 47 21.72 -8.65 14.68
CA GLU A 47 20.78 -7.59 15.04
C GLU A 47 19.77 -7.30 13.91
N PRO A 48 18.54 -6.89 14.23
CA PRO A 48 17.55 -6.59 13.20
C PRO A 48 17.90 -5.30 12.44
N LEU A 49 17.57 -5.29 11.15
CA LEU A 49 17.64 -4.10 10.29
C LEU A 49 16.83 -2.95 10.90
N PHE A 50 15.62 -3.27 11.40
CA PHE A 50 14.71 -2.29 12.00
C PHE A 50 13.85 -2.96 13.07
N THR A 51 13.44 -2.17 14.07
CA THR A 51 12.52 -2.61 15.12
C THR A 51 11.30 -1.70 15.15
N ALA A 52 10.14 -2.24 14.74
CA ALA A 52 8.86 -1.55 14.78
C ALA A 52 8.38 -1.39 16.22
N MET A 53 8.34 -0.14 16.67
CA MET A 53 7.92 0.24 18.02
C MET A 53 7.11 1.52 17.99
N ARG A 54 6.15 1.64 18.91
CA ARG A 54 5.41 2.88 19.19
C ARG A 54 5.26 3.07 20.69
N GLY A 55 5.59 4.26 21.20
CA GLY A 55 5.48 4.56 22.63
C GLY A 55 6.20 3.56 23.54
N GLY A 56 7.35 3.03 23.09
CA GLY A 56 8.12 2.01 23.81
C GLY A 56 7.60 0.57 23.67
N ALA A 57 6.44 0.34 23.04
CA ALA A 57 5.89 -0.99 22.81
C ALA A 57 6.28 -1.53 21.43
N ARG A 58 6.69 -2.80 21.38
CA ARG A 58 6.95 -3.53 20.13
C ARG A 58 5.66 -3.82 19.38
N GLN A 59 5.67 -3.65 18.06
CA GLN A 59 4.52 -3.87 17.20
C GLN A 59 4.77 -5.10 16.32
N PRO A 60 3.99 -6.20 16.43
CA PRO A 60 4.21 -7.42 15.67
C PRO A 60 4.20 -7.19 14.15
N VAL A 61 5.12 -7.80 13.41
CA VAL A 61 5.10 -7.81 11.93
C VAL A 61 4.64 -9.19 11.48
N ALA A 62 3.31 -9.37 11.35
CA ALA A 62 2.71 -10.65 10.96
C ALA A 62 2.30 -10.72 9.49
N GLY A 63 2.14 -9.58 8.80
CA GLY A 63 1.87 -9.52 7.36
C GLY A 63 3.12 -9.73 6.51
N ALA A 64 2.95 -9.72 5.19
CA ALA A 64 4.07 -9.80 4.27
C ALA A 64 4.86 -8.49 4.18
N ILE A 65 6.11 -8.62 3.73
CA ILE A 65 6.99 -7.52 3.36
C ILE A 65 7.08 -7.52 1.84
N GLU A 66 6.79 -6.38 1.24
CA GLU A 66 6.94 -6.17 -0.20
C GLU A 66 8.17 -5.30 -0.44
N VAL A 67 8.93 -5.57 -1.51
CA VAL A 67 10.23 -4.93 -1.74
C VAL A 67 10.26 -4.24 -3.10
N SER A 68 10.87 -3.06 -3.15
CA SER A 68 11.22 -2.37 -4.40
C SER A 68 12.68 -1.94 -4.43
N ARG A 69 13.12 -1.45 -5.59
CA ARG A 69 14.41 -0.77 -5.69
C ARG A 69 14.39 0.52 -4.87
N GLY A 70 15.44 0.72 -4.07
CA GLY A 70 15.60 1.92 -3.25
C GLY A 70 15.86 3.19 -4.07
N PRO A 71 15.58 4.38 -3.52
CA PRO A 71 15.71 5.67 -4.21
C PRO A 71 17.14 5.99 -4.64
N VAL A 72 18.15 5.52 -3.88
CA VAL A 72 19.58 5.73 -4.16
C VAL A 72 20.32 4.38 -4.16
N GLY A 73 19.74 3.41 -4.86
CA GLY A 73 20.20 2.02 -4.81
C GLY A 73 19.72 1.29 -3.57
N GLY A 74 20.18 0.05 -3.40
CA GLY A 74 19.65 -0.83 -2.35
C GLY A 74 18.16 -1.14 -2.61
N VAL A 75 17.43 -1.40 -1.52
CA VAL A 75 16.00 -1.75 -1.57
C VAL A 75 15.19 -0.95 -0.56
N THR A 76 13.91 -0.76 -0.87
CA THR A 76 12.91 -0.25 0.07
C THR A 76 11.96 -1.38 0.44
N LEU A 77 11.76 -1.59 1.74
CA LEU A 77 10.85 -2.58 2.29
C LEU A 77 9.56 -1.88 2.72
N PHE A 78 8.43 -2.41 2.28
CA PHE A 78 7.09 -1.95 2.63
C PHE A 78 6.39 -3.02 3.44
N PHE A 79 5.90 -2.66 4.62
CA PHE A 79 5.23 -3.60 5.51
C PHE A 79 4.32 -2.84 6.47
N GLY A 80 3.54 -3.57 7.24
CA GLY A 80 2.77 -2.98 8.33
C GLY A 80 2.79 -3.87 9.56
N THR A 81 2.36 -3.31 10.68
CA THR A 81 2.29 -4.04 11.94
C THR A 81 0.87 -4.47 12.26
N GLY A 82 0.78 -5.52 13.06
CA GLY A 82 -0.49 -6.12 13.44
C GLY A 82 -0.38 -7.62 13.65
N ARG A 83 -1.35 -8.14 14.37
CA ARG A 83 -1.68 -9.57 14.39
C ARG A 83 -3.17 -9.76 14.56
N TYR A 84 -3.67 -10.88 14.08
CA TYR A 84 -5.09 -11.23 14.16
C TYR A 84 -5.28 -12.74 14.12
N PHE A 85 -4.75 -13.41 15.13
CA PHE A 85 -4.83 -14.87 15.27
C PHE A 85 -4.93 -15.32 16.74
N ALA A 86 -4.63 -14.43 17.69
CA ALA A 86 -4.67 -14.72 19.11
C ALA A 86 -6.00 -14.26 19.74
N HIS A 87 -6.38 -14.91 20.84
CA HIS A 87 -7.48 -14.45 21.67
C HIS A 87 -7.24 -12.99 22.15
N GLY A 88 -8.30 -12.18 22.17
CA GLY A 88 -8.24 -10.77 22.55
C GLY A 88 -7.76 -9.83 21.42
N ASP A 89 -7.31 -10.36 20.28
CA ASP A 89 -6.92 -9.50 19.15
C ASP A 89 -8.12 -8.67 18.64
N ASN A 90 -9.37 -9.14 18.76
CA ASN A 90 -10.59 -8.42 18.34
C ASN A 90 -10.89 -7.15 19.18
N GLU A 91 -10.35 -7.07 20.39
CA GLU A 91 -10.61 -5.99 21.35
C GLU A 91 -9.41 -5.06 21.50
N ASN A 92 -8.25 -5.50 21.01
CA ASN A 92 -7.01 -4.75 21.14
C ASN A 92 -7.05 -3.50 20.26
N THR A 93 -7.05 -2.33 20.88
CA THR A 93 -7.03 -1.03 20.20
C THR A 93 -5.63 -0.42 20.10
N ALA A 94 -4.57 -1.18 20.39
CA ALA A 94 -3.21 -0.68 20.29
C ALA A 94 -2.90 -0.28 18.85
N VAL A 95 -2.42 0.95 18.69
CA VAL A 95 -2.11 1.54 17.39
C VAL A 95 -1.05 0.70 16.68
N GLN A 96 -1.37 0.35 15.44
CA GLN A 96 -0.45 -0.27 14.49
C GLN A 96 0.02 0.76 13.46
N THR A 97 1.00 0.39 12.66
CA THR A 97 1.72 1.33 11.80
C THR A 97 2.08 0.68 10.48
N LEU A 98 1.91 1.41 9.39
CA LEU A 98 2.46 1.09 8.07
C LEU A 98 3.84 1.73 7.95
N TYR A 99 4.78 1.01 7.35
CA TYR A 99 6.18 1.41 7.25
C TYR A 99 6.71 1.26 5.84
N SER A 100 7.60 2.17 5.50
CA SER A 100 8.56 2.05 4.41
C SER A 100 9.94 2.33 4.98
N ILE A 101 10.87 1.38 4.83
CA ILE A 101 12.25 1.54 5.28
C ILE A 101 13.21 1.26 4.13
N TRP A 102 14.27 2.05 4.03
CA TRP A 102 15.28 1.96 2.98
C TRP A 102 16.57 1.33 3.52
N ASP A 103 16.89 0.15 2.99
CA ASP A 103 18.18 -0.52 3.15
C ASP A 103 19.09 -0.14 1.97
N GLY A 104 19.91 0.90 2.18
CA GLY A 104 20.82 1.42 1.17
C GLY A 104 22.07 0.55 0.98
N PRO A 105 22.81 0.73 -0.12
CA PRO A 105 24.05 -0.02 -0.37
C PRO A 105 25.06 0.20 0.77
N GLY A 106 25.52 -0.88 1.40
CA GLY A 106 26.46 -0.83 2.52
C GLY A 106 25.93 -0.08 3.75
N ALA A 107 24.63 0.14 3.86
CA ALA A 107 24.04 0.90 4.95
C ALA A 107 24.06 0.12 6.27
N ALA A 108 24.31 0.82 7.37
CA ALA A 108 24.11 0.27 8.70
C ALA A 108 22.62 0.05 8.99
N ARG A 109 22.34 -0.81 9.99
CA ARG A 109 20.99 -1.01 10.53
C ARG A 109 20.35 0.32 10.95
N ILE A 110 19.03 0.37 10.90
CA ILE A 110 18.24 1.55 11.25
C ILE A 110 18.00 1.56 12.77
N SER A 111 18.99 2.03 13.52
CA SER A 111 18.96 2.06 14.99
C SER A 111 18.13 3.20 15.58
N GLY A 112 17.95 4.30 14.84
CA GLY A 112 17.14 5.46 15.28
C GLY A 112 15.62 5.21 15.32
N GLY A 113 15.16 4.03 14.92
CA GLY A 113 13.74 3.69 14.92
C GLY A 113 12.92 4.71 14.12
N ARG A 114 11.90 5.29 14.74
CA ARG A 114 11.01 6.27 14.10
C ARG A 114 11.69 7.61 13.80
N ASP A 115 12.74 7.99 14.52
CA ASP A 115 13.43 9.26 14.29
C ASP A 115 14.21 9.24 12.97
N ALA A 116 14.48 8.05 12.43
CA ALA A 116 15.06 7.89 11.10
C ALA A 116 14.00 7.99 9.98
N LEU A 117 12.71 8.14 10.29
CA LEU A 117 11.60 8.07 9.34
C LEU A 117 10.73 9.33 9.40
N VAL A 118 10.12 9.69 8.29
CA VAL A 118 9.15 10.80 8.24
C VAL A 118 7.75 10.28 8.55
N ALA A 119 7.05 10.98 9.45
CA ALA A 119 5.68 10.64 9.80
C ALA A 119 4.68 11.16 8.76
N GLN A 120 3.65 10.35 8.48
CA GLN A 120 2.39 10.82 7.92
C GLN A 120 1.25 10.59 8.92
N THR A 121 0.21 11.41 8.81
CA THR A 121 -0.98 11.34 9.66
C THR A 121 -2.21 11.03 8.85
N ILE A 122 -3.21 10.43 9.50
CA ILE A 122 -4.50 10.10 8.89
C ILE A 122 -5.59 10.97 9.53
N SER A 123 -6.43 11.57 8.70
CA SER A 123 -7.66 12.23 9.13
C SER A 123 -8.88 11.65 8.41
N ALA A 124 -10.06 11.84 9.00
CA ALA A 124 -11.30 11.46 8.36
C ALA A 124 -11.50 12.26 7.06
N GLY A 125 -11.84 11.57 5.98
CA GLY A 125 -12.23 12.17 4.71
C GLY A 125 -13.75 12.34 4.59
N VAL A 126 -14.21 12.58 3.37
CA VAL A 126 -15.64 12.71 3.05
C VAL A 126 -16.19 11.34 2.64
N THR A 127 -17.37 10.98 3.14
CA THR A 127 -18.09 9.80 2.65
C THR A 127 -18.67 10.09 1.27
N SER A 128 -18.35 9.24 0.29
CA SER A 128 -18.82 9.38 -1.09
C SER A 128 -19.27 8.02 -1.63
N ASN A 129 -20.40 7.99 -2.33
CA ASN A 129 -21.00 6.77 -2.93
C ASN A 129 -21.17 5.59 -1.95
N GLY A 130 -21.36 5.90 -0.66
CA GLY A 130 -21.52 4.89 0.41
C GLY A 130 -20.21 4.36 0.99
N HIS A 131 -19.06 4.88 0.57
CA HIS A 131 -17.75 4.54 1.13
C HIS A 131 -17.20 5.68 1.96
N ALA A 132 -16.68 5.38 3.15
CA ALA A 132 -15.92 6.33 3.93
C ALA A 132 -14.52 6.48 3.31
N THR A 133 -13.98 7.71 3.33
CA THR A 133 -12.61 7.97 2.88
C THR A 133 -11.75 8.46 4.03
N ARG A 134 -10.44 8.38 3.83
CA ARG A 134 -9.42 8.88 4.76
C ARG A 134 -8.42 9.73 4.00
N ASN A 135 -8.10 10.87 4.58
CA ASN A 135 -7.01 11.69 4.11
C ASN A 135 -5.69 11.25 4.76
N VAL A 136 -4.60 11.32 4.02
CA VAL A 136 -3.24 11.06 4.50
C VAL A 136 -2.38 12.26 4.19
N SER A 137 -1.63 12.76 5.17
CA SER A 137 -0.72 13.90 4.94
C SER A 137 0.32 13.57 3.87
N ARG A 138 0.94 14.61 3.29
CA ARG A 138 1.92 14.48 2.20
C ARG A 138 3.26 15.13 2.56
N ASN A 139 3.77 14.83 3.76
CA ASN A 139 5.05 15.35 4.21
C ASN A 139 6.18 14.81 3.30
N PRO A 140 7.09 15.65 2.79
CA PRO A 140 8.16 15.19 1.90
C PRO A 140 9.21 14.37 2.66
N VAL A 141 9.88 13.46 1.95
CA VAL A 141 10.96 12.62 2.51
C VAL A 141 12.27 12.93 1.81
N SER A 142 13.25 13.39 2.58
CA SER A 142 14.64 13.55 2.11
C SER A 142 15.45 12.32 2.47
N TYR A 143 15.79 11.49 1.48
CA TYR A 143 16.61 10.29 1.65
C TYR A 143 18.10 10.58 1.88
N ALA A 144 18.50 11.85 1.93
CA ALA A 144 19.81 12.26 2.42
C ALA A 144 19.93 12.16 3.95
N THR A 145 18.81 12.29 4.67
CA THR A 145 18.78 12.34 6.14
C THR A 145 17.84 11.31 6.76
N HIS A 146 16.86 10.81 6.00
CA HIS A 146 15.87 9.85 6.46
C HIS A 146 16.00 8.52 5.70
N ARG A 147 15.51 7.47 6.34
CA ARG A 147 15.54 6.09 5.85
C ARG A 147 14.15 5.60 5.46
N GLY A 148 13.20 6.50 5.21
CA GLY A 148 11.84 6.15 4.76
C GLY A 148 10.76 6.93 5.51
N TRP A 149 9.60 6.30 5.68
CA TRP A 149 8.41 6.92 6.25
C TRP A 149 7.55 5.92 7.02
N TYR A 150 6.63 6.44 7.84
CA TYR A 150 5.63 5.63 8.52
C TYR A 150 4.28 6.34 8.58
N VAL A 151 3.21 5.56 8.66
CA VAL A 151 1.84 6.04 8.88
C VAL A 151 1.25 5.28 10.05
N ASP A 152 1.00 5.95 11.17
CA ASP A 152 0.25 5.34 12.27
C ASP A 152 -1.21 5.20 11.87
N LEU A 153 -1.80 4.02 12.11
CA LEU A 153 -3.20 3.71 11.82
C LEU A 153 -4.10 4.32 12.92
N LEU A 154 -4.13 5.65 12.93
CA LEU A 154 -4.81 6.55 13.84
C LEU A 154 -5.61 7.55 13.04
N VAL A 155 -6.94 7.55 13.16
CA VAL A 155 -7.78 8.52 12.45
C VAL A 155 -8.10 9.66 13.39
N ASN A 156 -7.69 10.88 13.03
CA ASN A 156 -7.88 12.07 13.89
C ASN A 156 -7.36 11.81 15.32
N ASP A 157 -6.17 11.22 15.43
CA ASP A 157 -5.52 10.82 16.69
C ASP A 157 -6.31 9.81 17.55
N SER A 158 -7.34 9.17 16.98
CA SER A 158 -8.16 8.15 17.65
C SER A 158 -7.74 6.73 17.26
N ALA A 159 -7.52 5.88 18.26
CA ALA A 159 -7.11 4.50 18.09
C ALA A 159 -8.31 3.56 17.95
N GLN A 160 -8.44 2.95 16.76
CA GLN A 160 -9.53 2.01 16.45
C GLN A 160 -9.08 0.53 16.43
N GLY A 161 -7.82 0.25 16.77
CA GLY A 161 -7.26 -1.11 16.68
C GLY A 161 -7.01 -1.61 15.26
N GLU A 162 -7.01 -0.69 14.30
CA GLU A 162 -6.66 -0.98 12.91
C GLU A 162 -5.27 -1.58 12.79
N ARG A 163 -5.12 -2.56 11.89
CA ARG A 163 -3.89 -3.33 11.75
C ARG A 163 -3.67 -3.83 10.34
N PHE A 164 -2.41 -4.13 10.04
CA PHE A 164 -1.99 -4.76 8.82
C PHE A 164 -1.58 -6.21 9.07
N ILE A 165 -2.20 -7.14 8.34
CA ILE A 165 -1.94 -8.59 8.42
C ILE A 165 -1.95 -9.25 7.02
N GLY A 166 -1.89 -8.42 5.98
CA GLY A 166 -2.02 -8.82 4.59
C GLY A 166 -0.71 -8.70 3.82
N GLU A 167 -0.83 -8.53 2.51
CA GLU A 167 0.25 -8.43 1.55
C GLU A 167 0.17 -7.08 0.85
N PRO A 168 1.21 -6.22 0.95
CA PRO A 168 1.24 -4.97 0.21
C PRO A 168 1.42 -5.25 -1.28
N ARG A 169 0.93 -4.36 -2.14
CA ARG A 169 1.20 -4.43 -3.59
C ARG A 169 1.75 -3.12 -4.12
N LEU A 170 2.80 -3.20 -4.93
CA LEU A 170 3.38 -2.03 -5.57
C LEU A 170 2.82 -1.87 -6.98
N GLN A 171 2.37 -0.67 -7.30
CA GLN A 171 1.94 -0.33 -8.64
C GLN A 171 2.15 1.15 -8.94
N SER A 172 2.82 1.45 -10.06
CA SER A 172 2.87 2.81 -10.64
C SER A 172 3.30 3.92 -9.65
N GLY A 173 4.35 3.66 -8.87
CA GLY A 173 4.83 4.65 -7.89
C GLY A 173 4.06 4.64 -6.57
N LYS A 174 3.13 3.71 -6.37
CA LYS A 174 2.30 3.58 -5.16
C LYS A 174 2.49 2.23 -4.49
N VAL A 175 2.40 2.21 -3.16
CA VAL A 175 2.19 0.99 -2.37
C VAL A 175 0.74 0.95 -1.91
N ILE A 176 0.11 -0.20 -2.07
CA ILE A 176 -1.28 -0.44 -1.72
C ILE A 176 -1.31 -1.36 -0.51
N PHE A 177 -1.98 -0.95 0.56
CA PHE A 177 -2.12 -1.72 1.79
C PHE A 177 -3.59 -2.03 2.07
N PRO A 178 -3.98 -3.32 2.10
CA PRO A 178 -5.21 -3.72 2.77
C PRO A 178 -4.99 -3.76 4.30
N THR A 179 -5.77 -3.00 5.05
CA THR A 179 -5.79 -3.03 6.52
C THR A 179 -7.17 -3.43 7.02
N TYR A 180 -7.23 -3.79 8.30
CA TYR A 180 -8.46 -4.23 8.94
C TYR A 180 -8.62 -3.57 10.30
N VAL A 181 -9.78 -2.96 10.51
CA VAL A 181 -10.27 -2.50 11.81
C VAL A 181 -11.15 -3.61 12.37
N PRO A 182 -10.71 -4.36 13.40
CA PRO A 182 -11.58 -5.38 13.98
C PRO A 182 -12.84 -4.80 14.59
N GLY A 183 -13.92 -5.54 14.43
CA GLY A 183 -15.16 -5.32 15.16
C GLY A 183 -15.59 -6.61 15.85
N GLN A 184 -16.82 -6.61 16.34
CA GLN A 184 -17.44 -7.76 16.99
C GLN A 184 -18.66 -8.18 16.16
N ALA A 185 -18.69 -9.42 15.67
CA ALA A 185 -19.90 -10.02 15.13
C ALA A 185 -20.64 -10.80 16.23
N VAL A 186 -21.98 -10.80 16.18
CA VAL A 186 -22.84 -11.43 17.21
C VAL A 186 -22.60 -12.95 17.34
N CYS A 187 -21.99 -13.61 16.35
CA CYS A 187 -21.82 -15.08 16.34
C CYS A 187 -20.49 -15.62 15.73
N SER A 188 -19.43 -14.83 15.52
CA SER A 188 -18.14 -15.34 14.99
C SER A 188 -16.97 -14.35 15.11
N ALA A 189 -15.74 -14.82 14.85
CA ALA A 189 -14.62 -13.93 14.51
C ALA A 189 -14.92 -13.17 13.20
N GLY A 190 -14.56 -11.88 13.14
CA GLY A 190 -14.92 -10.99 12.03
C GLY A 190 -15.79 -9.83 12.50
N GLY A 191 -16.56 -9.23 11.59
CA GLY A 191 -17.43 -8.11 11.92
C GLY A 191 -16.70 -6.77 11.96
N GLY A 192 -15.55 -6.67 11.30
CA GLY A 192 -14.78 -5.44 11.19
C GLY A 192 -14.93 -4.75 9.85
N THR A 193 -14.14 -3.69 9.66
CA THR A 193 -14.09 -2.90 8.43
C THR A 193 -12.71 -3.06 7.79
N ASN A 194 -12.68 -3.47 6.53
CA ASN A 194 -11.47 -3.45 5.72
C ASN A 194 -11.28 -2.06 5.11
N TRP A 195 -10.04 -1.60 5.08
CA TRP A 195 -9.63 -0.36 4.42
C TRP A 195 -8.57 -0.66 3.40
N GLN A 196 -8.60 0.09 2.30
CA GLN A 196 -7.56 0.06 1.29
C GLN A 196 -6.89 1.41 1.23
N TYR A 197 -5.59 1.44 1.51
CA TYR A 197 -4.75 2.61 1.27
C TYR A 197 -3.99 2.45 -0.01
N ALA A 198 -3.80 3.55 -0.74
CA ALA A 198 -2.72 3.68 -1.70
C ALA A 198 -1.89 4.91 -1.34
N LEU A 199 -0.61 4.68 -1.05
CA LEU A 199 0.34 5.67 -0.61
C LEU A 199 1.48 5.79 -1.62
N ASP A 200 2.06 6.98 -1.74
CA ASP A 200 3.25 7.21 -2.56
C ASP A 200 4.42 6.37 -2.02
N LEU A 201 5.15 5.67 -2.90
CA LEU A 201 6.22 4.76 -2.49
C LEU A 201 7.34 5.47 -1.72
N LEU A 202 7.67 6.70 -2.10
CA LEU A 202 8.82 7.42 -1.57
C LEU A 202 8.49 8.24 -0.33
N THR A 203 7.23 8.68 -0.20
CA THR A 203 6.84 9.61 0.86
C THR A 203 5.81 9.06 1.83
N GLY A 204 5.04 8.04 1.45
CA GLY A 204 3.92 7.55 2.24
C GLY A 204 2.70 8.46 2.19
N GLY A 205 2.76 9.52 1.38
CA GLY A 205 1.66 10.46 1.24
C GLY A 205 0.48 9.90 0.46
N ALA A 206 -0.67 10.55 0.58
CA ALA A 206 -1.88 10.18 -0.12
C ALA A 206 -1.69 10.01 -1.64
N ALA A 207 -2.26 8.92 -2.18
CA ALA A 207 -2.09 8.58 -3.59
C ALA A 207 -3.34 7.98 -4.25
N MET A 208 -4.54 8.22 -3.69
CA MET A 208 -5.84 7.74 -4.20
C MET A 208 -6.70 8.81 -4.87
N SER A 209 -6.18 10.02 -5.11
CA SER A 209 -6.92 11.04 -5.87
C SER A 209 -7.34 10.53 -7.25
N GLY A 210 -8.61 10.72 -7.59
CA GLY A 210 -9.25 10.27 -8.82
C GLY A 210 -9.86 8.86 -8.77
N VAL A 211 -9.74 8.11 -7.66
CA VAL A 211 -10.34 6.77 -7.56
C VAL A 211 -11.86 6.84 -7.66
N SER A 212 -12.43 5.96 -8.48
CA SER A 212 -13.86 5.84 -8.79
C SER A 212 -14.34 4.39 -8.66
N LEU A 213 -15.66 4.19 -8.72
CA LEU A 213 -16.29 2.86 -8.70
C LEU A 213 -16.73 2.39 -10.08
N ASP A 214 -16.61 3.26 -11.08
CA ASP A 214 -16.89 2.97 -12.47
C ASP A 214 -15.62 3.15 -13.31
N PRO A 215 -15.46 2.37 -14.39
CA PRO A 215 -14.28 2.51 -15.24
C PRO A 215 -14.25 3.80 -16.06
N ALA A 216 -15.36 4.54 -16.16
CA ALA A 216 -15.40 5.84 -16.83
C ALA A 216 -14.79 6.96 -15.96
N GLY A 217 -14.56 6.72 -14.68
CA GLY A 217 -13.96 7.68 -13.77
C GLY A 217 -14.87 8.85 -13.43
N ASP A 218 -16.19 8.64 -13.48
CA ASP A 218 -17.16 9.68 -13.18
C ASP A 218 -17.42 9.76 -11.67
N SER A 219 -17.63 10.97 -11.15
CA SER A 219 -17.93 11.20 -9.72
C SER A 219 -17.01 10.42 -8.75
N PRO A 220 -15.68 10.67 -8.80
CA PRO A 220 -14.70 9.88 -8.05
C PRO A 220 -15.00 9.88 -6.55
N VAL A 221 -14.84 8.70 -5.93
CA VAL A 221 -14.98 8.50 -4.47
C VAL A 221 -13.89 9.26 -3.72
N CYS A 222 -12.67 9.29 -4.28
CA CYS A 222 -11.57 10.10 -3.79
C CYS A 222 -11.25 11.22 -4.78
N SER A 223 -11.58 12.48 -4.45
CA SER A 223 -11.29 13.63 -5.31
C SER A 223 -10.18 14.54 -4.77
N GLY A 224 -10.00 14.60 -3.45
CA GLY A 224 -8.96 15.41 -2.80
C GLY A 224 -7.55 14.89 -3.04
N ALA A 225 -6.58 15.80 -3.15
CA ALA A 225 -5.15 15.45 -3.27
C ALA A 225 -4.64 14.64 -2.07
N ASP A 226 -5.24 14.84 -0.91
CA ASP A 226 -4.89 14.14 0.32
C ASP A 226 -5.69 12.84 0.52
N CYS A 227 -6.58 12.45 -0.40
CA CYS A 227 -7.30 11.18 -0.28
C CYS A 227 -6.34 10.01 -0.45
N GLY A 228 -6.16 9.22 0.60
CA GLY A 228 -5.17 8.13 0.65
C GLY A 228 -5.74 6.79 1.11
N GLY A 229 -6.99 6.73 1.58
CA GLY A 229 -7.65 5.50 1.97
C GLY A 229 -9.16 5.50 1.70
N ILE A 230 -9.71 4.33 1.38
CA ILE A 230 -11.15 4.10 1.16
C ILE A 230 -11.59 2.86 1.96
N SER A 231 -12.77 2.91 2.55
CA SER A 231 -13.39 1.75 3.20
C SER A 231 -13.90 0.77 2.15
N LEU A 232 -13.59 -0.51 2.31
CA LEU A 232 -13.94 -1.56 1.34
C LEU A 232 -15.36 -2.11 1.52
N ASN A 233 -16.04 -1.68 2.58
CA ASN A 233 -17.46 -1.89 2.80
C ASN A 233 -18.27 -0.69 2.32
N LYS A 234 -19.39 -1.00 1.67
CA LYS A 234 -20.42 -0.02 1.32
C LYS A 234 -21.43 0.07 2.45
N GLY A 235 -21.85 1.28 2.82
CA GLY A 235 -22.93 1.49 3.79
C GLY A 235 -22.63 1.06 5.24
N GLY A 236 -21.37 0.73 5.55
CA GLY A 236 -20.96 0.30 6.90
C GLY A 236 -21.05 -1.21 7.16
N ASP A 237 -21.31 -2.01 6.12
CA ASP A 237 -21.34 -3.48 6.24
C ASP A 237 -20.04 -4.03 6.81
N THR A 238 -20.09 -5.12 7.57
CA THR A 238 -18.90 -5.68 8.20
C THR A 238 -18.47 -6.99 7.54
N SER A 239 -17.18 -7.28 7.58
CA SER A 239 -16.60 -8.46 6.93
C SER A 239 -15.44 -9.05 7.73
N ALA A 240 -14.99 -10.23 7.32
CA ALA A 240 -13.73 -10.80 7.80
C ALA A 240 -12.53 -10.02 7.20
N PRO A 241 -11.33 -10.11 7.81
CA PRO A 241 -10.15 -9.44 7.28
C PRO A 241 -9.79 -9.92 5.88
N VAL A 242 -9.55 -8.98 4.97
CA VAL A 242 -8.98 -9.25 3.66
C VAL A 242 -7.49 -8.98 3.69
N LYS A 243 -6.71 -9.88 3.08
CA LYS A 243 -5.25 -9.86 3.14
C LYS A 243 -4.60 -9.51 1.81
N THR A 244 -5.32 -9.59 0.71
CA THR A 244 -4.78 -9.45 -0.63
C THR A 244 -5.50 -8.36 -1.39
N VAL A 245 -4.79 -7.75 -2.32
CA VAL A 245 -5.35 -6.87 -3.34
C VAL A 245 -4.82 -7.32 -4.69
N ASP A 246 -5.72 -7.46 -5.64
CA ASP A 246 -5.39 -7.73 -7.03
C ASP A 246 -5.33 -6.42 -7.80
N VAL A 247 -4.31 -6.29 -8.63
CA VAL A 247 -4.11 -5.13 -9.49
C VAL A 247 -4.06 -5.62 -10.93
N PHE A 248 -4.98 -5.14 -11.75
CA PHE A 248 -4.98 -5.44 -13.18
C PHE A 248 -5.22 -4.19 -14.03
N VAL A 249 -4.78 -4.26 -15.28
CA VAL A 249 -4.95 -3.19 -16.26
C VAL A 249 -6.00 -3.67 -17.26
N PRO A 250 -7.25 -3.17 -17.18
CA PRO A 250 -8.23 -3.48 -18.20
C PRO A 250 -7.81 -2.83 -19.53
N LYS A 251 -8.33 -3.36 -20.63
CA LYS A 251 -8.27 -2.62 -21.89
C LYS A 251 -9.00 -1.29 -21.68
N PRO A 252 -8.46 -0.15 -22.18
CA PRO A 252 -9.18 1.11 -22.13
C PRO A 252 -10.59 0.91 -22.64
N LEU A 253 -11.57 1.50 -21.96
CA LEU A 253 -12.94 1.44 -22.42
C LEU A 253 -12.97 1.94 -23.87
N ARG A 254 -13.67 1.21 -24.72
CA ARG A 254 -14.08 1.78 -26.00
C ARG A 254 -15.30 2.63 -25.70
N PRO A 255 -15.47 3.78 -26.37
CA PRO A 255 -16.71 4.52 -26.23
C PRO A 255 -17.92 3.59 -26.44
N GLY A 256 -18.94 3.68 -25.58
CA GLY A 256 -20.22 2.95 -25.68
C GLY A 256 -20.31 1.56 -25.00
N VAL A 257 -19.34 1.15 -24.18
CA VAL A 257 -19.46 -0.08 -23.37
C VAL A 257 -19.58 0.27 -21.88
N GLY A 258 -20.69 0.91 -21.51
CA GLY A 258 -20.99 1.25 -20.12
C GLY A 258 -22.09 2.31 -20.01
N GLY A 259 -23.35 1.88 -20.12
CA GLY A 259 -24.51 2.73 -19.84
C GLY A 259 -24.96 3.64 -20.99
N GLY A 260 -25.93 3.18 -21.77
CA GLY A 260 -26.93 4.00 -22.49
C GLY A 260 -26.49 4.92 -23.65
N GLY A 261 -25.22 5.30 -23.77
CA GLY A 261 -24.71 6.14 -24.87
C GLY A 261 -23.99 5.33 -25.93
N GLY A 262 -24.21 5.65 -27.21
CA GLY A 262 -23.71 4.92 -28.38
C GLY A 262 -22.18 4.73 -28.42
N VAL A 263 -21.76 3.71 -29.19
CA VAL A 263 -20.35 3.41 -29.45
C VAL A 263 -19.77 4.50 -30.35
N CYS A 264 -18.99 5.42 -29.78
CA CYS A 264 -18.19 6.34 -30.58
C CYS A 264 -17.02 5.62 -31.24
N THR A 265 -17.04 5.59 -32.58
CA THR A 265 -15.94 5.08 -33.39
C THR A 265 -15.18 6.27 -33.98
N PRO A 266 -13.83 6.24 -34.05
CA PRO A 266 -13.10 7.31 -34.75
C PRO A 266 -13.58 7.44 -36.21
N GLY A 267 -14.25 8.56 -36.52
CA GLY A 267 -14.88 8.82 -37.82
C GLY A 267 -16.39 9.03 -37.79
N ASP A 268 -17.06 8.78 -36.65
CA ASP A 268 -18.49 9.10 -36.48
C ASP A 268 -18.70 10.62 -36.30
N GLU A 269 -19.63 11.20 -37.06
CA GLU A 269 -19.95 12.64 -37.04
C GLU A 269 -20.62 13.10 -35.74
N ASP A 270 -21.23 12.16 -34.99
CA ASP A 270 -21.96 12.41 -33.75
C ASP A 270 -21.06 12.34 -32.49
N CYS A 271 -19.76 12.11 -32.65
CA CYS A 271 -18.84 11.94 -31.54
C CYS A 271 -18.03 13.20 -31.25
N SER A 272 -18.36 13.86 -30.14
CA SER A 272 -17.58 15.00 -29.69
C SER A 272 -16.17 14.58 -29.25
N VAL A 273 -15.21 15.51 -29.36
CA VAL A 273 -13.84 15.30 -28.87
C VAL A 273 -13.84 14.95 -27.38
N ASP A 274 -14.75 15.54 -26.61
CA ASP A 274 -14.87 15.28 -25.17
C ASP A 274 -15.37 13.85 -24.86
N GLU A 275 -16.25 13.27 -25.70
CA GLU A 275 -16.69 11.86 -25.56
C GLU A 275 -15.58 10.88 -25.90
N LEU A 276 -14.75 11.19 -26.92
CA LEU A 276 -13.57 10.39 -27.27
C LEU A 276 -12.48 10.47 -26.18
N LEU A 277 -12.32 11.64 -25.56
CA LEU A 277 -11.39 11.86 -24.44
C LEU A 277 -11.89 11.22 -23.14
N GLY A 278 -13.20 11.27 -22.87
CA GLY A 278 -13.83 10.62 -21.72
C GLY A 278 -13.72 9.09 -21.78
N ALA A 279 -13.83 8.52 -22.98
CA ALA A 279 -13.68 7.08 -23.21
C ALA A 279 -12.23 6.58 -23.14
N SER A 280 -11.23 7.45 -23.27
CA SER A 280 -9.81 7.05 -23.32
C SER A 280 -9.09 7.12 -21.97
N LYS A 281 -9.82 7.19 -20.84
CA LYS A 281 -9.21 7.14 -19.50
C LYS A 281 -8.59 5.77 -19.22
N CYS A 282 -7.27 5.74 -19.07
CA CYS A 282 -6.57 4.54 -18.64
C CYS A 282 -6.67 4.41 -17.12
N THR A 283 -7.02 3.22 -16.65
CA THR A 283 -7.14 2.94 -15.21
C THR A 283 -6.36 1.69 -14.83
N PHE A 284 -5.97 1.62 -13.56
CA PHE A 284 -5.74 0.36 -12.86
C PHE A 284 -7.03 -0.01 -12.15
N VAL A 285 -7.37 -1.29 -12.14
CA VAL A 285 -8.42 -1.80 -11.27
C VAL A 285 -7.75 -2.41 -10.06
N LEU A 286 -8.10 -1.89 -8.89
CA LEU A 286 -7.77 -2.49 -7.61
C LEU A 286 -8.99 -3.31 -7.19
N HIS A 287 -8.82 -4.61 -7.14
CA HIS A 287 -9.88 -5.54 -6.78
C HIS A 287 -9.50 -6.24 -5.49
N THR A 288 -10.35 -6.10 -4.49
CA THR A 288 -10.18 -6.74 -3.19
C THR A 288 -11.34 -7.72 -3.00
N PRO A 289 -11.10 -9.00 -2.69
CA PRO A 289 -12.16 -9.99 -2.58
C PRO A 289 -13.30 -9.55 -1.65
N GLY A 290 -14.54 -9.57 -2.16
CA GLY A 290 -15.73 -9.18 -1.42
C GLY A 290 -15.99 -7.66 -1.33
N ALA A 291 -15.22 -6.84 -2.04
CA ALA A 291 -15.41 -5.39 -2.14
C ALA A 291 -15.71 -4.94 -3.57
N ASP A 292 -16.31 -3.75 -3.71
CA ASP A 292 -16.49 -3.11 -5.02
C ASP A 292 -15.12 -2.82 -5.67
N PRO A 293 -14.96 -3.03 -7.00
CA PRO A 293 -13.71 -2.72 -7.69
C PRO A 293 -13.46 -1.21 -7.69
N LEU A 294 -12.20 -0.83 -7.42
CA LEU A 294 -11.76 0.56 -7.43
C LEU A 294 -10.99 0.85 -8.72
N TYR A 295 -11.37 1.88 -9.45
CA TYR A 295 -10.73 2.31 -10.69
C TYR A 295 -9.85 3.53 -10.40
N LEU A 296 -8.54 3.33 -10.43
CA LEU A 296 -7.54 4.37 -10.20
C LEU A 296 -7.00 4.88 -11.54
N PRO A 297 -7.13 6.18 -11.85
CA PRO A 297 -6.57 6.76 -13.08
C PRO A 297 -5.07 6.55 -13.20
N ARG A 298 -4.62 6.29 -14.42
CA ARG A 298 -3.20 6.17 -14.77
C ARG A 298 -2.90 6.86 -16.08
N PRO A 299 -1.63 7.25 -16.32
CA PRO A 299 -1.21 7.72 -17.64
C PRO A 299 -1.47 6.65 -18.72
N CYS A 300 -2.00 7.09 -19.87
CA CYS A 300 -2.20 6.23 -21.03
C CYS A 300 -0.91 6.01 -21.83
N GLY A 301 -0.62 4.74 -22.12
CA GLY A 301 0.46 4.32 -23.03
C GLY A 301 1.89 4.31 -22.45
N ARG A 302 2.84 3.82 -23.27
CA ARG A 302 4.27 4.16 -23.14
C ARG A 302 4.44 5.54 -23.77
N GLN A 303 4.82 6.55 -22.99
CA GLN A 303 5.24 7.84 -23.53
C GLN A 303 6.44 7.57 -24.46
N SER A 304 6.25 7.74 -25.76
CA SER A 304 7.35 7.72 -26.72
C SER A 304 8.19 8.97 -26.51
N TRP A 305 9.52 8.87 -26.57
CA TRP A 305 10.42 10.02 -26.44
C TRP A 305 10.11 11.16 -27.43
N ARG A 306 9.40 10.86 -28.53
CA ARG A 306 8.96 11.84 -29.53
C ARG A 306 7.72 12.65 -29.13
N GLN A 307 7.05 12.30 -28.03
CA GLN A 307 5.84 12.97 -27.53
C GLN A 307 6.12 13.93 -26.37
N VAL A 308 7.34 13.96 -25.85
CA VAL A 308 7.82 15.01 -24.95
C VAL A 308 8.39 16.12 -25.82
N ARG A 309 7.61 17.17 -26.05
CA ARG A 309 8.08 18.45 -26.62
C ARG A 309 8.18 19.49 -25.53
#